data_AF-A0A9W7EGY7-F1
#
_entry.id   AF-A0A9W7EGY7-F1
#
_cell.length_a   1.000
_cell.length_b   1.000
_cell.length_c   1.000
_cell.angle_alpha   90.00
_cell.angle_beta   90.00
_cell.angle_gamma   90.00
#
_symmetry.space_group_name_H-M   'P 1'
#
loop_
_entity.id
_entity.type
_entity.pdbx_description
1 polymer ?
#
loop_
_entity_poly.entity_id
_entity_poly.type
_entity_poly.pdbx_seq_one_letter_code
_entity_poly.pdbx_strand_id
1 'polypeptide(L)'
;MILLMQPGWCNWNWSYTHQGILSGIGVVVICGEAFFEREAFRWTWKGWMQGPWNTKDMSFYVDKDLFEEAMEKAEELGSGKLPLNAPVILGPGADFKEEEGRITVHLSDYQIVEDGEMARIMCVLFRGRGDFALVVDGLVFETDLSSPYRLQRDAASFCRANSIDCGLFWRELSKIVREQNLLRRSNLPKIQYIPTVTSPFIFLHHEKTAGSSLRRYIAEKSAGLGLGFYIPCYTADGIYHEDFSCYSFDLRNASRVNGGENDNLAVVAGHMQWDVWNQQQKGMNSFKGKTPNCLVMLRHPVDRAISLFYERVFPREDLDFGSTMINALSPTRLNFIIEQFRGSAWGMYRDEGFSNSLCKMLLGQNHFKGKTPAELNWEDIEKGESAVKEEGGIGRAIERLDQCVVGLQSEWEVTKTMIWRFFPWLEFEDSAKMNTGRGGAAETRDELRSELMKVILDYNECDMKVWEHAQERFALQREVLGL
;
A
#
# COMPACT_ATOMS: atom_id res chain seq x y z
N MET A 1 -3.13 23.01 26.84
CA MET A 1 -3.95 22.33 25.80
C MET A 1 -4.49 21.05 26.39
N ILE A 2 -5.78 20.77 26.23
CA ILE A 2 -6.39 19.50 26.68
C ILE A 2 -6.69 18.67 25.44
N LEU A 3 -6.14 17.45 25.38
CA LEU A 3 -6.38 16.45 24.35
C LEU A 3 -7.42 15.45 24.85
N LEU A 4 -8.52 15.34 24.13
CA LEU A 4 -9.60 14.41 24.46
C LEU A 4 -9.50 13.21 23.52
N MET A 5 -8.99 12.07 24.01
CA MET A 5 -8.73 10.91 23.17
C MET A 5 -10.01 10.09 22.97
N GLN A 6 -10.23 9.59 21.74
CA GLN A 6 -11.32 8.66 21.46
C GLN A 6 -11.08 7.31 22.17
N PRO A 7 -12.14 6.54 22.47
CA PRO A 7 -11.98 5.17 22.97
C PRO A 7 -11.06 4.34 22.06
N GLY A 8 -10.08 3.65 22.65
CA GLY A 8 -9.06 2.88 21.93
C GLY A 8 -7.90 3.70 21.34
N TRP A 9 -7.92 5.03 21.45
CA TRP A 9 -6.87 5.90 20.91
C TRP A 9 -5.85 6.35 21.95
N CYS A 10 -6.02 5.99 23.22
CA CYS A 10 -5.09 6.37 24.28
C CYS A 10 -3.66 5.93 24.03
N ASN A 11 -3.45 4.76 23.43
CA ASN A 11 -2.11 4.27 23.09
C ASN A 11 -1.42 5.12 22.02
N TRP A 12 -2.14 6.03 21.35
CA TRP A 12 -1.65 6.91 20.29
C TRP A 12 -1.47 8.36 20.74
N ASN A 13 -1.72 8.66 22.02
CA ASN A 13 -1.65 10.04 22.54
C ASN A 13 -0.26 10.67 22.37
N TRP A 14 0.80 9.84 22.40
CA TRP A 14 2.20 10.28 22.37
C TRP A 14 2.54 11.16 21.17
N SER A 15 1.94 10.90 20.01
CA SER A 15 2.20 11.65 18.78
C SER A 15 1.69 13.10 18.89
N TYR A 16 0.55 13.30 19.56
CA TYR A 16 -0.08 14.60 19.75
C TYR A 16 0.51 15.36 20.96
N THR A 17 0.86 14.64 22.03
CA THR A 17 1.53 15.24 23.19
C THR A 17 2.91 15.76 22.83
N HIS A 18 3.70 15.00 22.06
CA HIS A 18 4.99 15.47 21.55
C HIS A 18 4.88 16.73 20.70
N GLN A 19 3.88 16.82 19.81
CA GLN A 19 3.67 18.04 19.02
C GLN A 19 3.39 19.26 19.90
N GLY A 20 2.55 19.10 20.93
CA GLY A 20 2.28 20.16 21.91
C GLY A 20 3.53 20.58 22.67
N ILE A 21 4.28 19.62 23.22
CA ILE A 21 5.51 19.86 23.98
C ILE A 21 6.57 20.56 23.12
N LEU A 22 6.81 20.08 21.89
CA LEU A 22 7.74 20.70 20.94
C LEU A 22 7.32 22.12 20.55
N SER A 23 6.02 22.42 20.62
CA SER A 23 5.48 23.76 20.37
C SER A 23 5.49 24.65 21.62
N GLY A 24 6.07 24.18 22.74
CA GLY A 24 6.08 24.91 24.01
C GLY A 24 4.71 25.00 24.68
N ILE A 25 3.79 24.09 24.34
CA ILE A 25 2.42 24.06 24.85
C ILE A 25 2.32 22.92 25.89
N GLY A 26 1.92 23.27 27.12
CA GLY A 26 1.62 22.26 28.14
C GLY A 26 0.42 21.41 27.72
N VAL A 27 0.55 20.08 27.80
CA VAL A 27 -0.45 19.13 27.32
C VAL A 27 -1.02 18.32 28.47
N VAL A 28 -2.36 18.33 28.59
CA VAL A 28 -3.11 17.39 29.42
C VAL A 28 -3.87 16.46 28.48
N VAL A 29 -3.77 15.16 28.69
CA VAL A 29 -4.47 14.13 27.91
C VAL A 29 -5.54 13.52 28.80
N ILE A 30 -6.77 13.46 28.29
CA ILE A 30 -7.83 12.69 28.90
C ILE A 30 -8.03 11.40 28.10
N CYS A 31 -7.84 10.30 28.82
CA CYS A 31 -8.02 8.95 28.35
C CYS A 31 -9.28 8.36 28.94
N GLY A 32 -10.27 8.04 28.10
CA GLY A 32 -11.56 7.54 28.57
C GLY A 32 -12.05 6.33 27.79
N GLU A 33 -12.45 5.29 28.52
CA GLU A 33 -13.43 4.31 28.05
C GLU A 33 -14.81 4.74 28.58
N ALA A 34 -15.81 4.76 27.71
CA ALA A 34 -17.09 5.38 28.02
C ALA A 34 -18.06 4.41 28.68
N PHE A 35 -18.40 4.59 29.96
CA PHE A 35 -19.49 3.81 30.56
C PHE A 35 -20.63 4.57 31.26
N PHE A 36 -20.49 5.72 31.92
CA PHE A 36 -21.67 6.39 32.53
C PHE A 36 -21.61 7.94 32.55
N GLU A 37 -22.80 8.57 32.61
CA GLU A 37 -23.20 10.00 32.65
C GLU A 37 -22.29 11.04 31.97
N ARG A 38 -22.68 11.57 30.79
CA ARG A 38 -21.81 12.47 30.01
C ARG A 38 -22.50 13.64 29.31
N GLU A 39 -21.78 14.78 29.28
CA GLU A 39 -21.99 15.88 28.33
C GLU A 39 -21.42 15.50 26.94
N ALA A 40 -22.16 15.85 25.87
CA ALA A 40 -21.78 15.52 24.51
C ALA A 40 -21.02 16.68 23.85
N PHE A 41 -19.82 16.40 23.35
CA PHE A 41 -19.05 17.36 22.56
C PHE A 41 -19.18 17.04 21.07
N ARG A 42 -19.66 18.01 20.29
CA ARG A 42 -19.74 17.89 18.83
C ARG A 42 -18.60 18.65 18.17
N TRP A 43 -17.92 18.01 17.21
CA TRP A 43 -16.81 18.55 16.44
C TRP A 43 -17.26 19.66 15.47
N THR A 44 -17.62 20.82 16.02
CA THR A 44 -17.85 22.09 15.29
C THR A 44 -19.02 22.09 14.28
N TRP A 45 -19.53 23.28 13.95
CA TRP A 45 -20.55 23.45 12.91
C TRP A 45 -19.98 23.31 11.46
N LYS A 46 -18.65 23.32 11.26
CA LYS A 46 -17.99 23.24 9.93
C LYS A 46 -17.23 21.91 9.67
N GLY A 47 -17.49 20.86 10.45
CA GLY A 47 -16.73 19.60 10.40
C GLY A 47 -16.72 18.86 9.05
N TRP A 48 -17.63 19.21 8.14
CA TRP A 48 -17.68 18.65 6.78
C TRP A 48 -16.44 18.96 5.93
N MET A 49 -15.64 19.98 6.28
CA MET A 49 -14.46 20.39 5.51
C MET A 49 -13.14 19.68 5.90
N GLN A 50 -13.07 18.86 6.96
CA GLN A 50 -11.78 18.35 7.45
C GLN A 50 -11.80 16.86 7.85
N GLY A 51 -11.14 15.98 7.09
CA GLY A 51 -10.86 14.57 7.44
C GLY A 51 -11.87 13.51 6.92
N PRO A 52 -11.63 12.20 7.15
CA PRO A 52 -12.52 11.11 6.75
C PRO A 52 -13.87 11.13 7.48
N TRP A 53 -14.98 10.87 6.79
CA TRP A 53 -16.34 11.00 7.37
C TRP A 53 -16.61 10.05 8.55
N ASN A 54 -16.04 8.85 8.51
CA ASN A 54 -16.23 7.80 9.52
C ASN A 54 -15.63 8.12 10.89
N THR A 55 -14.71 9.08 11.01
CA THR A 55 -14.18 9.53 12.33
C THR A 55 -15.01 10.67 12.94
N LYS A 56 -16.03 11.17 12.24
CA LYS A 56 -16.75 12.42 12.57
C LYS A 56 -18.16 12.23 13.10
N ASP A 57 -18.70 11.01 13.01
CA ASP A 57 -20.07 10.70 13.41
C ASP A 57 -20.17 10.01 14.78
N MET A 58 -19.10 10.08 15.58
CA MET A 58 -19.14 9.62 16.96
C MET A 58 -19.16 10.84 17.89
N SER A 59 -20.27 11.04 18.58
CA SER A 59 -20.27 11.82 19.81
C SER A 59 -19.20 11.24 20.72
N PHE A 60 -18.22 12.05 21.11
CA PHE A 60 -17.29 11.65 22.14
C PHE A 60 -17.75 12.23 23.47
N TYR A 61 -17.49 11.48 24.50
CA TYR A 61 -18.01 11.72 25.82
C TYR A 61 -16.83 11.66 26.80
N VAL A 62 -16.81 12.59 27.75
CA VAL A 62 -15.76 12.67 28.78
C VAL A 62 -16.44 12.64 30.14
N ASP A 63 -15.83 11.94 31.08
CA ASP A 63 -16.24 12.00 32.48
C ASP A 63 -16.09 13.43 33.00
N LYS A 64 -17.14 13.97 33.64
CA LYS A 64 -17.17 15.38 34.04
C LYS A 64 -16.06 15.71 35.03
N ASP A 65 -15.88 14.87 36.05
CA ASP A 65 -14.89 15.10 37.10
C ASP A 65 -13.48 15.02 36.51
N LEU A 66 -13.24 14.07 35.59
CA LEU A 66 -11.98 13.94 34.86
C LEU A 66 -11.67 15.15 33.97
N PHE A 67 -12.71 15.77 33.40
CA PHE A 67 -12.56 16.99 32.60
C PHE A 67 -12.28 18.21 33.48
N GLU A 68 -12.95 18.34 34.62
CA GLU A 68 -12.66 19.39 35.60
C GLU A 68 -11.22 19.26 36.14
N GLU A 69 -10.76 18.05 36.46
CA GLU A 69 -9.36 17.78 36.83
C GLU A 69 -8.38 18.17 35.71
N ALA A 70 -8.71 17.85 34.45
CA ALA A 70 -7.87 18.21 33.31
C ALA A 70 -7.75 19.72 33.12
N MET A 71 -8.82 20.46 33.41
CA MET A 71 -8.84 21.93 33.37
C MET A 71 -7.93 22.51 34.46
N GLU A 72 -7.98 22.00 35.68
CA GLU A 72 -7.08 22.39 36.77
C GLU A 72 -5.61 22.13 36.40
N LYS A 73 -5.31 20.93 35.86
CA LYS A 73 -3.95 20.58 35.42
C LYS A 73 -3.45 21.46 34.28
N ALA A 74 -4.34 21.84 33.36
CA ALA A 74 -3.99 22.75 32.29
C ALA A 74 -3.69 24.17 32.82
N GLU A 75 -4.39 24.62 33.85
CA GLU A 75 -4.11 25.88 34.55
C GLU A 75 -2.77 25.82 35.32
N GLU A 76 -2.46 24.70 35.96
CA GLU A 76 -1.16 24.46 36.61
C GLU A 76 0.00 24.51 35.60
N LEU A 77 -0.16 23.90 34.42
CA LEU A 77 0.81 24.01 33.32
C LEU A 77 0.95 25.45 32.80
N GLY A 78 -0.17 26.15 32.61
CA GLY A 78 -0.18 27.53 32.12
C GLY A 78 0.41 28.55 33.10
N SER A 79 0.30 28.27 34.41
CA SER A 79 0.89 29.08 35.49
C SER A 79 2.35 28.71 35.82
N GLY A 80 2.90 27.67 35.20
CA GLY A 80 4.26 27.18 35.45
C GLY A 80 4.43 26.42 36.75
N LYS A 81 3.34 25.99 37.40
CA LYS A 81 3.36 25.11 38.57
C LYS A 81 3.76 23.68 38.20
N LEU A 82 3.48 23.26 36.97
CA LEU A 82 3.94 22.00 36.38
C LEU A 82 4.91 22.26 35.23
N PRO A 83 5.91 21.39 35.02
CA PRO A 83 6.88 21.57 33.95
C PRO A 83 6.24 21.24 32.59
N LEU A 84 6.55 22.06 31.56
CA LEU A 84 5.98 21.93 30.22
C LEU A 84 6.52 20.73 29.42
N ASN A 85 7.53 20.03 29.93
CA ASN A 85 8.24 18.97 29.21
C ASN A 85 7.65 17.57 29.41
N ALA A 86 6.59 17.43 30.20
CA ALA A 86 5.91 16.16 30.41
C ALA A 86 4.39 16.33 30.24
N PRO A 87 3.70 15.45 29.50
CA PRO A 87 2.26 15.49 29.42
C PRO A 87 1.65 14.98 30.73
N VAL A 88 0.54 15.57 31.16
CA VAL A 88 -0.30 15.02 32.24
C VAL A 88 -1.34 14.11 31.62
N ILE A 89 -1.33 12.81 31.94
CA ILE A 89 -2.30 11.86 31.39
C ILE A 89 -3.28 11.47 32.50
N LEU A 90 -4.57 11.64 32.23
CA LEU A 90 -5.66 11.37 33.18
C LEU A 90 -6.56 10.25 32.63
N GLY A 91 -7.02 9.36 33.53
CA GLY A 91 -8.00 8.30 33.25
C GLY A 91 -7.42 6.88 33.10
N PRO A 92 -8.27 5.88 32.79
CA PRO A 92 -7.86 4.48 32.67
C PRO A 92 -6.82 4.31 31.55
N GLY A 93 -5.64 3.79 31.88
CA GLY A 93 -4.50 3.68 30.95
C GLY A 93 -3.36 4.67 31.19
N ALA A 94 -3.43 5.51 32.24
CA ALA A 94 -2.31 6.35 32.69
C ALA A 94 -1.16 5.55 33.34
N ASP A 95 -1.34 4.26 33.63
CA ASP A 95 -0.30 3.36 34.16
C ASP A 95 0.65 2.89 33.05
N PHE A 96 1.51 3.79 32.55
CA PHE A 96 2.72 3.40 31.85
C PHE A 96 3.92 3.56 32.80
N LYS A 97 4.44 2.45 33.31
CA LYS A 97 5.78 2.42 33.92
C LYS A 97 6.80 2.73 32.83
N GLU A 98 7.63 3.76 33.06
CA GLU A 98 8.88 3.96 32.32
C GLU A 98 9.74 2.69 32.48
N GLU A 99 9.81 1.87 31.44
CA GLU A 99 10.92 0.93 31.25
C GLU A 99 11.97 1.59 30.35
N GLU A 100 13.20 1.58 30.84
CA GLU A 100 14.34 2.32 30.36
C GLU A 100 14.71 2.03 28.89
N GLY A 101 14.69 3.07 28.06
CA GLY A 101 15.86 3.47 27.27
C GLY A 101 16.53 2.46 26.33
N ARG A 102 15.79 1.72 25.51
CA ARG A 102 16.37 1.01 24.34
C ARG A 102 15.63 1.34 23.04
N ILE A 103 16.37 1.95 22.10
CA ILE A 103 15.96 2.10 20.71
C ILE A 103 16.29 0.77 20.00
N THR A 104 15.26 -0.02 19.72
CA THR A 104 15.35 -1.24 18.91
C THR A 104 15.08 -0.88 17.45
N VAL A 105 16.08 -1.03 16.59
CA VAL A 105 15.89 -0.94 15.13
C VAL A 105 15.40 -2.31 14.64
N HIS A 106 14.13 -2.39 14.25
CA HIS A 106 13.54 -3.59 13.68
C HIS A 106 13.91 -3.71 12.20
N LEU A 107 14.80 -4.64 11.88
CA LEU A 107 14.97 -5.19 10.53
C LEU A 107 14.50 -6.64 10.61
N SER A 108 13.56 -7.02 9.73
CA SER A 108 12.86 -8.31 9.68
C SER A 108 13.69 -9.50 10.17
N ASP A 109 13.37 -9.98 11.37
CA ASP A 109 14.02 -11.09 12.05
C ASP A 109 13.42 -12.42 11.53
N TYR A 110 14.22 -13.26 10.87
CA TYR A 110 13.95 -14.71 10.89
C TYR A 110 14.54 -15.25 12.20
N GLN A 111 13.76 -15.22 13.29
CA GLN A 111 14.12 -15.89 14.54
C GLN A 111 13.81 -17.39 14.41
N ILE A 112 14.84 -18.22 14.47
CA ILE A 112 14.69 -19.68 14.62
C ILE A 112 15.06 -20.02 16.06
N VAL A 113 14.11 -20.61 16.79
CA VAL A 113 14.34 -21.17 18.12
C VAL A 113 14.32 -22.69 17.98
N GLU A 114 15.50 -23.30 17.92
CA GLU A 114 15.71 -24.72 18.25
C GLU A 114 16.94 -24.78 19.18
N ASP A 115 16.77 -25.36 20.37
CA ASP A 115 17.85 -25.74 21.30
C ASP A 115 18.82 -24.65 21.81
N GLY A 116 18.37 -23.40 21.95
CA GLY A 116 19.03 -22.40 22.80
C GLY A 116 20.26 -21.69 22.23
N GLU A 117 20.65 -21.95 20.98
CA GLU A 117 21.66 -21.16 20.26
C GLU A 117 21.02 -20.40 19.08
N MET A 118 21.02 -19.07 19.16
CA MET A 118 20.49 -18.20 18.10
C MET A 118 21.55 -17.96 17.03
N ALA A 119 21.28 -18.38 15.80
CA ALA A 119 21.91 -17.82 14.60
C ALA A 119 20.86 -16.99 13.84
N ARG A 120 21.07 -15.68 13.72
CA ARG A 120 20.21 -14.76 12.97
C ARG A 120 20.67 -14.70 11.52
N ILE A 121 19.91 -15.31 10.62
CA ILE A 121 20.11 -15.11 9.18
C ILE A 121 19.37 -13.82 8.80
N MET A 122 20.11 -12.72 8.71
CA MET A 122 19.61 -11.41 8.34
C MET A 122 19.88 -11.14 6.86
N CYS A 123 18.86 -11.27 6.02
CA CYS A 123 18.84 -10.66 4.68
C CYS A 123 19.75 -11.30 3.59
N VAL A 124 19.28 -11.17 2.35
CA VAL A 124 19.99 -11.56 1.13
C VAL A 124 20.16 -10.30 0.26
N LEU A 125 21.38 -9.93 -0.11
CA LEU A 125 21.67 -8.82 -1.02
C LEU A 125 22.09 -9.39 -2.38
N PHE A 126 21.44 -8.96 -3.46
CA PHE A 126 21.85 -9.32 -4.82
C PHE A 126 22.75 -8.24 -5.42
N ARG A 127 23.96 -8.62 -5.84
CA ARG A 127 24.72 -7.87 -6.84
C ARG A 127 24.50 -8.55 -8.19
N GLY A 128 24.15 -7.77 -9.22
CA GLY A 128 23.71 -8.33 -10.51
C GLY A 128 24.67 -9.36 -11.12
N ARG A 129 24.11 -10.29 -11.92
CA ARG A 129 24.75 -11.45 -12.60
C ARG A 129 25.12 -12.65 -11.70
N GLY A 130 24.19 -13.11 -10.87
CA GLY A 130 24.28 -14.44 -10.24
C GLY A 130 24.96 -14.45 -8.88
N ASP A 131 25.51 -13.31 -8.45
CA ASP A 131 26.08 -13.14 -7.13
C ASP A 131 24.98 -12.87 -6.09
N PHE A 132 25.09 -13.52 -4.93
CA PHE A 132 24.28 -13.25 -3.75
C PHE A 132 25.18 -13.01 -2.55
N ALA A 133 24.68 -12.23 -1.61
CA ALA A 133 25.25 -12.02 -0.29
C ALA A 133 24.20 -12.39 0.75
N LEU A 134 24.52 -13.20 1.76
CA LEU A 134 23.65 -13.54 2.89
C LEU A 134 24.27 -12.96 4.17
N VAL A 135 23.54 -12.19 4.99
CA VAL A 135 24.09 -11.81 6.30
C VAL A 135 23.69 -12.84 7.34
N VAL A 136 24.64 -13.39 8.08
CA VAL A 136 24.41 -14.32 9.20
C VAL A 136 25.12 -13.77 10.42
N ASP A 137 24.38 -13.42 11.46
CA ASP A 137 24.91 -12.81 12.68
C ASP A 137 25.79 -11.58 12.43
N GLY A 138 25.39 -10.74 11.46
CA GLY A 138 26.14 -9.55 11.06
C GLY A 138 27.31 -9.81 10.09
N LEU A 139 27.55 -11.06 9.70
CA LEU A 139 28.62 -11.46 8.78
C LEU A 139 28.09 -11.67 7.37
N VAL A 140 28.75 -11.09 6.36
CA VAL A 140 28.31 -11.17 4.96
C VAL A 140 28.93 -12.38 4.26
N PHE A 141 28.10 -13.28 3.76
CA PHE A 141 28.47 -14.42 2.92
C PHE A 141 28.17 -14.14 1.45
N GLU A 142 29.19 -13.86 0.64
CA GLU A 142 29.03 -13.64 -0.81
C GLU A 142 29.40 -14.89 -1.62
N THR A 143 28.57 -15.35 -2.54
CA THR A 143 28.96 -16.32 -3.58
C THR A 143 28.05 -16.28 -4.82
N ASP A 144 28.35 -17.10 -5.82
CA ASP A 144 27.67 -17.20 -7.11
C ASP A 144 26.71 -18.40 -7.12
N LEU A 145 25.40 -18.15 -7.20
CA LEU A 145 24.37 -19.20 -7.23
C LEU A 145 24.38 -20.03 -8.51
N SER A 146 25.06 -19.57 -9.57
CA SER A 146 25.09 -20.29 -10.84
C SER A 146 25.94 -21.56 -10.81
N SER A 147 26.81 -21.70 -9.79
CA SER A 147 27.69 -22.86 -9.63
C SER A 147 27.44 -23.57 -8.29
N PRO A 148 26.73 -24.72 -8.30
CA PRO A 148 26.49 -25.51 -7.07
C PRO A 148 27.77 -25.88 -6.32
N TYR A 149 28.86 -26.11 -7.06
CA TYR A 149 30.17 -26.41 -6.50
C TYR A 149 30.78 -25.20 -5.77
N ARG A 150 30.75 -24.00 -6.37
CA ARG A 150 31.24 -22.78 -5.71
C ARG A 150 30.39 -22.47 -4.48
N LEU A 151 29.07 -22.56 -4.60
CA LEU A 151 28.15 -22.38 -3.49
C LEU A 151 28.50 -23.27 -2.29
N GLN A 152 28.69 -24.58 -2.51
CA GLN A 152 29.03 -25.52 -1.46
C GLN A 152 30.40 -25.24 -0.84
N ARG A 153 31.41 -24.96 -1.66
CA ARG A 153 32.76 -24.64 -1.21
C ARG A 153 32.79 -23.37 -0.37
N ASP A 154 32.14 -22.31 -0.86
CA ASP A 154 32.15 -21.00 -0.24
C ASP A 154 31.33 -21.04 1.06
N ALA A 155 30.18 -21.72 1.06
CA ALA A 155 29.37 -21.96 2.27
C ALA A 155 30.19 -22.68 3.36
N ALA A 156 30.85 -23.79 3.03
CA ALA A 156 31.68 -24.52 3.96
C ALA A 156 32.86 -23.69 4.47
N SER A 157 33.43 -22.82 3.63
CA SER A 157 34.49 -21.89 4.04
C SER A 157 33.96 -20.83 5.01
N PHE A 158 32.81 -20.25 4.72
CA PHE A 158 32.18 -19.21 5.54
C PHE A 158 31.80 -19.74 6.91
N CYS A 159 31.16 -20.90 6.99
CA CYS A 159 30.78 -21.49 8.27
C CYS A 159 32.00 -21.84 9.13
N ARG A 160 33.07 -22.40 8.53
CA ARG A 160 34.33 -22.67 9.25
C ARG A 160 35.00 -21.40 9.77
N ALA A 161 34.99 -20.33 8.98
CA ALA A 161 35.65 -19.07 9.35
C ALA A 161 34.93 -18.33 10.50
N ASN A 162 33.63 -18.58 10.66
CA ASN A 162 32.78 -17.81 11.57
C ASN A 162 32.14 -18.65 12.69
N SER A 163 32.56 -19.90 12.84
CA SER A 163 32.01 -20.83 13.85
C SER A 163 30.48 -21.00 13.77
N ILE A 164 29.92 -20.96 12.56
CA ILE A 164 28.49 -21.18 12.31
C ILE A 164 28.23 -22.66 12.07
N ASP A 165 27.12 -23.20 12.58
CA ASP A 165 26.68 -24.56 12.26
C ASP A 165 26.46 -24.71 10.74
N CYS A 166 27.36 -25.45 10.10
CA CYS A 166 27.33 -25.71 8.66
C CYS A 166 26.05 -26.43 8.22
N GLY A 167 25.50 -27.31 9.07
CA GLY A 167 24.29 -28.08 8.80
C GLY A 167 23.07 -27.18 8.75
N LEU A 168 22.88 -26.35 9.77
CA LEU A 168 21.79 -25.36 9.82
C LEU A 168 21.90 -24.36 8.67
N PHE A 169 23.09 -23.78 8.47
CA PHE A 169 23.34 -22.83 7.38
C PHE A 169 23.04 -23.44 6.00
N TRP A 170 23.53 -24.67 5.75
CA TRP A 170 23.30 -25.34 4.48
C TRP A 170 21.83 -25.69 4.27
N ARG A 171 21.11 -26.07 5.33
CA ARG A 171 19.66 -26.33 5.28
C ARG A 171 18.89 -25.09 4.83
N GLU A 172 19.17 -23.94 5.42
CA GLU A 172 18.48 -22.69 5.08
C GLU A 172 18.90 -22.15 3.70
N LEU A 173 20.20 -22.17 3.39
CA LEU A 173 20.69 -21.80 2.07
C LEU A 173 20.08 -22.67 0.97
N SER A 174 19.96 -23.98 1.20
CA SER A 174 19.34 -24.91 0.25
C SER A 174 17.86 -24.60 0.01
N LYS A 175 17.11 -24.16 1.05
CA LYS A 175 15.72 -23.71 0.88
C LYS A 175 15.65 -22.48 -0.02
N ILE A 176 16.48 -21.46 0.22
CA ILE A 176 16.54 -20.24 -0.59
C ILE A 176 16.89 -20.57 -2.04
N VAL A 177 17.92 -21.40 -2.27
CA VAL A 177 18.34 -21.80 -3.62
C VAL A 177 17.26 -22.61 -4.33
N ARG A 178 16.57 -23.52 -3.62
CA ARG A 178 15.45 -24.29 -4.18
C ARG A 178 14.30 -23.37 -4.60
N GLU A 179 13.91 -22.44 -3.74
CA GLU A 179 12.84 -21.47 -4.00
C GLU A 179 13.18 -20.59 -5.20
N GLN A 180 14.39 -20.01 -5.26
CA GLN A 180 14.84 -19.22 -6.41
C GLN A 180 14.84 -20.02 -7.72
N ASN A 181 15.23 -21.29 -7.67
CA ASN A 181 15.17 -22.17 -8.85
C ASN A 181 13.75 -22.48 -9.29
N LEU A 182 12.82 -22.68 -8.34
CA LEU A 182 11.41 -22.89 -8.65
C LEU A 182 10.80 -21.63 -9.27
N LEU A 183 11.03 -20.45 -8.67
CA LEU A 183 10.59 -19.17 -9.23
C LEU A 183 11.08 -18.99 -10.68
N ARG A 184 12.38 -19.25 -10.93
CA ARG A 184 12.95 -19.14 -12.28
C ARG A 184 12.33 -20.14 -13.27
N ARG A 185 12.09 -21.38 -12.86
CA ARG A 185 11.48 -22.42 -13.72
C ARG A 185 10.01 -22.14 -14.03
N SER A 186 9.30 -21.50 -13.10
CA SER A 186 7.89 -21.11 -13.23
C SER A 186 7.70 -19.73 -13.88
N ASN A 187 8.77 -19.15 -14.45
CA ASN A 187 8.77 -17.81 -15.03
C ASN A 187 8.23 -16.73 -14.08
N LEU A 188 8.43 -16.89 -12.76
CA LEU A 188 7.97 -15.94 -11.74
C LEU A 188 8.97 -14.79 -11.54
N PRO A 189 8.50 -13.61 -11.08
CA PRO A 189 9.38 -12.51 -10.70
C PRO A 189 10.41 -12.98 -9.66
N LYS A 190 11.55 -12.29 -9.62
CA LYS A 190 12.57 -12.57 -8.61
C LYS A 190 12.17 -11.95 -7.29
N ILE A 191 12.61 -12.56 -6.19
CA ILE A 191 12.53 -11.93 -4.87
C ILE A 191 13.42 -10.67 -4.89
N GLN A 192 12.85 -9.53 -4.50
CA GLN A 192 13.56 -8.27 -4.34
C GLN A 192 13.65 -7.92 -2.86
N TYR A 193 14.81 -8.23 -2.27
CA TYR A 193 15.05 -7.99 -0.85
C TYR A 193 15.08 -6.50 -0.50
N ILE A 194 15.77 -5.67 -1.28
CA ILE A 194 15.80 -4.21 -1.12
C ILE A 194 15.76 -3.57 -2.51
N PRO A 195 14.87 -2.60 -2.77
CA PRO A 195 14.84 -1.89 -4.04
C PRO A 195 16.00 -0.88 -4.13
N THR A 196 16.49 -0.65 -5.34
CA THR A 196 17.55 0.34 -5.60
C THR A 196 17.20 1.15 -6.84
N VAL A 197 17.88 2.28 -7.07
CA VAL A 197 17.72 3.06 -8.31
C VAL A 197 17.98 2.20 -9.56
N THR A 198 18.90 1.25 -9.47
CA THR A 198 19.25 0.32 -10.57
C THR A 198 18.42 -0.97 -10.61
N SER A 199 17.46 -1.13 -9.71
CA SER A 199 16.54 -2.27 -9.58
C SER A 199 15.35 -1.82 -8.73
N PRO A 200 14.48 -0.93 -9.27
CA PRO A 200 13.44 -0.32 -8.46
C PRO A 200 12.31 -1.31 -8.22
N PHE A 201 11.48 -0.99 -7.23
CA PHE A 201 10.19 -1.60 -7.01
C PHE A 201 9.09 -0.72 -7.60
N ILE A 202 8.17 -1.32 -8.37
CA ILE A 202 7.01 -0.63 -8.93
C ILE A 202 5.71 -1.28 -8.44
N PHE A 203 4.90 -0.56 -7.67
CA PHE A 203 3.53 -0.97 -7.38
C PHE A 203 2.55 -0.29 -8.36
N LEU A 204 2.07 -1.06 -9.34
CA LEU A 204 1.00 -0.65 -10.25
C LEU A 204 -0.35 -0.84 -9.54
N HIS A 205 -0.78 0.20 -8.82
CA HIS A 205 -2.01 0.18 -8.06
C HIS A 205 -3.22 0.29 -8.99
N HIS A 206 -3.91 -0.83 -9.22
CA HIS A 206 -5.23 -0.82 -9.83
C HIS A 206 -6.26 -0.26 -8.84
N GLU A 207 -7.18 0.61 -9.30
CA GLU A 207 -8.07 1.27 -8.37
C GLU A 207 -9.07 0.30 -7.70
N LYS A 208 -9.39 0.57 -6.42
CA LYS A 208 -10.36 -0.18 -5.60
C LYS A 208 -9.94 -1.60 -5.23
N THR A 209 -8.63 -1.88 -5.26
CA THR A 209 -8.05 -3.19 -4.89
C THR A 209 -7.33 -3.12 -3.54
N ALA A 210 -7.85 -2.34 -2.59
CA ALA A 210 -7.22 -2.03 -1.29
C ALA A 210 -5.83 -1.35 -1.34
N GLY A 211 -5.42 -0.80 -2.48
CA GLY A 211 -4.07 -0.26 -2.59
C GLY A 211 -3.82 1.09 -1.92
N SER A 212 -4.83 1.78 -1.37
CA SER A 212 -4.57 2.94 -0.48
C SER A 212 -3.89 2.52 0.82
N SER A 213 -4.32 1.41 1.44
CA SER A 213 -3.63 0.84 2.61
C SER A 213 -2.21 0.42 2.26
N LEU A 214 -2.04 -0.25 1.11
CA LEU A 214 -0.74 -0.73 0.67
C LEU A 214 0.21 0.41 0.29
N ARG A 215 -0.25 1.48 -0.38
CA ARG A 215 0.57 2.66 -0.69
C ARG A 215 1.08 3.37 0.55
N ARG A 216 0.23 3.56 1.56
CA ARG A 216 0.65 4.13 2.85
C ARG A 216 1.78 3.32 3.44
N TYR A 217 1.57 2.01 3.50
CA TYR A 217 2.52 1.09 4.08
C TYR A 217 3.85 1.06 3.30
N ILE A 218 3.81 1.07 1.96
CA ILE A 218 5.01 1.20 1.11
C ILE A 218 5.72 2.54 1.38
N ALA A 219 4.99 3.65 1.53
CA ALA A 219 5.57 4.96 1.81
C ALA A 219 6.30 4.99 3.16
N GLU A 220 5.64 4.51 4.21
CA GLU A 220 6.18 4.43 5.57
C GLU A 220 7.45 3.57 5.61
N LYS A 221 7.43 2.38 4.99
CA LYS A 221 8.63 1.51 4.92
C LYS A 221 9.73 2.12 4.06
N SER A 222 9.40 2.78 2.96
CA SER A 222 10.39 3.45 2.11
C SER A 222 11.09 4.58 2.86
N ALA A 223 10.33 5.42 3.56
CA ALA A 223 10.85 6.51 4.40
C ALA A 223 11.71 5.98 5.55
N GLY A 224 11.23 4.95 6.28
CA GLY A 224 11.96 4.34 7.39
C GLY A 224 13.29 3.70 6.98
N LEU A 225 13.39 3.20 5.74
CA LEU A 225 14.62 2.65 5.17
C LEU A 225 15.50 3.70 4.46
N GLY A 226 15.06 4.97 4.40
CA GLY A 226 15.78 6.04 3.69
C GLY A 226 15.87 5.83 2.18
N LEU A 227 14.92 5.11 1.58
CA LEU A 227 14.87 4.86 0.15
C LEU A 227 14.29 6.08 -0.57
N GLY A 228 14.85 6.45 -1.73
CA GLY A 228 14.20 7.42 -2.59
C GLY A 228 12.91 6.85 -3.17
N PHE A 229 11.77 7.51 -2.95
CA PHE A 229 10.48 7.03 -3.42
C PHE A 229 9.61 8.12 -4.04
N TYR A 230 8.66 7.72 -4.88
CA TYR A 230 7.60 8.59 -5.36
C TYR A 230 6.27 7.86 -5.30
N ILE A 231 5.41 8.32 -4.39
CA ILE A 231 4.06 7.80 -4.21
C ILE A 231 3.14 9.00 -4.11
N PRO A 232 2.33 9.31 -5.15
CA PRO A 232 1.44 10.46 -5.11
C PRO A 232 0.56 10.44 -3.86
N CYS A 233 0.39 11.62 -3.26
CA CYS A 233 -0.20 11.88 -1.95
C CYS A 233 0.67 11.65 -0.72
N TYR A 234 1.95 11.30 -0.85
CA TYR A 234 2.82 11.10 0.31
C TYR A 234 4.01 12.03 0.28
N THR A 235 4.32 12.62 1.43
CA THR A 235 5.54 13.40 1.63
C THR A 235 6.74 12.48 1.80
N ALA A 236 7.94 13.04 1.84
CA ALA A 236 9.18 12.29 2.06
C ALA A 236 9.22 11.52 3.38
N ASP A 237 8.47 11.99 4.39
CA ASP A 237 8.36 11.32 5.69
C ASP A 237 7.26 10.25 5.69
N GLY A 238 6.66 9.94 4.54
CA GLY A 238 5.58 8.95 4.41
C GLY A 238 4.22 9.45 4.92
N ILE A 239 4.06 10.77 5.12
CA ILE A 239 2.81 11.36 5.62
C ILE A 239 1.85 11.60 4.45
N TYR A 240 0.58 11.21 4.60
CA TYR A 240 -0.45 11.46 3.60
C TYR A 240 -0.79 12.96 3.52
N HIS A 241 -0.70 13.52 2.32
CA HIS A 241 -1.11 14.88 1.98
C HIS A 241 -1.87 14.87 0.66
N GLU A 242 -3.13 15.29 0.69
CA GLU A 242 -3.97 15.34 -0.51
C GLU A 242 -3.92 16.71 -1.18
N ASP A 243 -3.27 16.79 -2.33
CA ASP A 243 -3.22 17.97 -3.19
C ASP A 243 -3.36 17.58 -4.67
N PHE A 244 -3.19 18.53 -5.59
CA PHE A 244 -3.28 18.26 -7.02
C PHE A 244 -2.28 17.20 -7.53
N SER A 245 -1.09 17.12 -6.92
CA SER A 245 -0.04 16.19 -7.34
C SER A 245 -0.45 14.72 -7.14
N CYS A 246 -1.33 14.44 -6.18
CA CYS A 246 -1.98 13.13 -5.98
C CYS A 246 -2.61 12.54 -7.22
N TYR A 247 -3.02 13.39 -8.16
CA TYR A 247 -3.82 13.02 -9.30
C TYR A 247 -3.00 12.98 -10.59
N SER A 248 -1.76 13.45 -10.57
CA SER A 248 -0.91 13.52 -11.76
C SER A 248 -0.35 12.16 -12.16
N PHE A 249 0.07 11.35 -11.18
CA PHE A 249 0.75 10.06 -11.39
C PHE A 249 1.88 10.17 -12.42
N ASP A 250 2.63 11.27 -12.37
CA ASP A 250 3.67 11.63 -13.34
C ASP A 250 5.02 11.70 -12.62
N LEU A 251 5.96 10.86 -13.03
CA LEU A 251 7.29 10.82 -12.41
C LEU A 251 8.06 12.14 -12.57
N ARG A 252 7.69 12.99 -13.52
CA ARG A 252 8.29 14.33 -13.67
C ARG A 252 8.00 15.23 -12.46
N ASN A 253 6.99 14.89 -11.65
CA ASN A 253 6.65 15.58 -10.41
C ASN A 253 7.39 15.01 -9.18
N ALA A 254 8.22 13.98 -9.35
CA ALA A 254 9.05 13.44 -8.27
C ALA A 254 10.10 14.48 -7.82
N SER A 255 10.13 14.75 -6.53
CA SER A 255 10.98 15.73 -5.88
C SER A 255 11.33 15.29 -4.47
N ARG A 256 12.28 15.97 -3.83
CA ARG A 256 12.62 15.72 -2.42
C ARG A 256 11.43 15.87 -1.47
N VAL A 257 10.41 16.65 -1.83
CA VAL A 257 9.24 16.89 -0.96
C VAL A 257 8.33 15.65 -0.90
N ASN A 258 8.32 14.81 -1.93
CA ASN A 258 7.46 13.63 -2.06
C ASN A 258 8.23 12.31 -2.11
N GLY A 259 9.41 12.28 -1.47
CA GLY A 259 10.21 11.08 -1.22
C GLY A 259 11.49 10.94 -2.02
N GLY A 260 11.67 11.66 -3.13
CA GLY A 260 12.89 11.55 -3.93
C GLY A 260 12.85 12.27 -5.26
N GLU A 261 14.01 12.75 -5.71
CA GLU A 261 14.18 13.24 -7.08
C GLU A 261 14.08 12.08 -8.08
N ASN A 262 13.59 12.38 -9.29
CA ASN A 262 13.29 11.38 -10.33
C ASN A 262 14.46 10.41 -10.63
N ASP A 263 15.70 10.89 -10.59
CA ASP A 263 16.92 10.11 -10.84
C ASP A 263 17.41 9.28 -9.64
N ASN A 264 16.77 9.42 -8.48
CA ASN A 264 17.09 8.70 -7.24
C ASN A 264 15.93 7.81 -6.74
N LEU A 265 14.95 7.50 -7.59
CA LEU A 265 13.80 6.69 -7.18
C LEU A 265 14.15 5.19 -7.18
N ALA A 266 14.15 4.59 -6.00
CA ALA A 266 14.16 3.14 -5.80
C ALA A 266 12.73 2.57 -5.74
N VAL A 267 11.74 3.35 -5.32
CA VAL A 267 10.35 2.90 -5.14
C VAL A 267 9.39 3.83 -5.88
N VAL A 268 8.51 3.26 -6.68
CA VAL A 268 7.39 3.98 -7.30
C VAL A 268 6.11 3.22 -7.01
N ALA A 269 5.10 3.90 -6.49
CA ALA A 269 3.80 3.28 -6.26
C ALA A 269 2.68 4.26 -6.57
N GLY A 270 1.58 3.76 -7.13
CA GLY A 270 0.46 4.63 -7.49
C GLY A 270 -0.38 4.04 -8.59
N HIS A 271 -1.40 4.79 -8.97
CA HIS A 271 -2.15 4.53 -10.19
C HIS A 271 -1.28 4.89 -11.38
N MET A 272 -0.19 4.16 -11.57
CA MET A 272 0.75 4.32 -12.68
C MET A 272 0.34 3.39 -13.81
N GLN A 273 0.74 3.74 -15.03
CA GLN A 273 0.55 2.85 -16.17
C GLN A 273 1.78 1.97 -16.38
N TRP A 274 1.61 0.89 -17.11
CA TRP A 274 2.73 0.12 -17.61
C TRP A 274 3.71 1.01 -18.37
N ASP A 275 5.02 0.72 -18.29
CA ASP A 275 6.10 1.53 -18.86
C ASP A 275 6.32 2.89 -18.18
N VAL A 276 5.70 3.18 -17.01
CA VAL A 276 5.94 4.42 -16.26
C VAL A 276 7.42 4.66 -15.97
N TRP A 277 8.20 3.60 -15.74
CA TRP A 277 9.64 3.67 -15.50
C TRP A 277 10.44 4.20 -16.69
N ASN A 278 9.91 4.16 -17.91
CA ASN A 278 10.56 4.73 -19.09
C ASN A 278 10.55 6.27 -19.08
N GLN A 279 9.78 6.91 -18.19
CA GLN A 279 9.75 8.38 -18.06
C GLN A 279 10.94 8.95 -17.28
N GLN A 280 11.77 8.12 -16.65
CA GLN A 280 12.93 8.58 -15.87
C GLN A 280 14.09 9.02 -16.78
N GLN A 281 14.49 10.30 -16.68
CA GLN A 281 15.29 10.95 -17.72
C GLN A 281 16.79 10.61 -17.73
N LYS A 282 17.40 10.17 -16.61
CA LYS A 282 18.87 10.13 -16.52
C LYS A 282 19.48 8.88 -15.86
N GLY A 283 18.81 8.25 -14.89
CA GLY A 283 19.35 7.07 -14.17
C GLY A 283 19.06 5.71 -14.83
N MET A 284 18.04 5.63 -15.69
CA MET A 284 17.45 4.37 -16.13
C MET A 284 17.65 3.98 -17.59
N ASN A 285 18.62 4.58 -18.30
CA ASN A 285 19.01 4.06 -19.62
C ASN A 285 19.41 2.57 -19.57
N SER A 286 19.76 2.04 -18.39
CA SER A 286 19.99 0.62 -18.09
C SER A 286 18.76 -0.28 -18.20
N PHE A 287 17.55 0.28 -18.20
CA PHE A 287 16.26 -0.44 -18.24
C PHE A 287 15.57 -0.47 -19.59
N LYS A 288 16.19 0.07 -20.65
CA LYS A 288 15.60 -0.04 -22.00
C LYS A 288 15.30 -1.51 -22.33
N GLY A 289 14.00 -1.85 -22.35
CA GLY A 289 13.50 -3.18 -22.63
C GLY A 289 13.50 -4.17 -21.46
N LYS A 290 13.72 -3.73 -20.21
CA LYS A 290 13.59 -4.59 -19.02
C LYS A 290 12.53 -4.07 -18.07
N THR A 291 11.68 -4.98 -17.62
CA THR A 291 10.66 -4.67 -16.62
C THR A 291 11.28 -4.74 -15.23
N PRO A 292 11.11 -3.70 -14.40
CA PRO A 292 11.53 -3.73 -13.00
C PRO A 292 10.70 -4.73 -12.19
N ASN A 293 11.10 -5.01 -10.95
CA ASN A 293 10.26 -5.84 -10.08
C ASN A 293 8.96 -5.07 -9.79
N CYS A 294 7.82 -5.68 -10.12
CA CYS A 294 6.54 -5.04 -9.98
C CYS A 294 5.55 -5.87 -9.18
N LEU A 295 4.64 -5.17 -8.53
CA LEU A 295 3.49 -5.71 -7.83
C LEU A 295 2.22 -5.13 -8.46
N VAL A 296 1.20 -5.97 -8.64
CA VAL A 296 -0.14 -5.56 -9.02
C VAL A 296 -1.12 -6.17 -8.03
N MET A 297 -1.99 -5.34 -7.47
CA MET A 297 -3.13 -5.80 -6.65
C MET A 297 -4.37 -5.79 -7.52
N LEU A 298 -5.15 -6.85 -7.48
CA LEU A 298 -6.34 -7.01 -8.29
C LEU A 298 -7.58 -7.29 -7.44
N ARG A 299 -8.73 -6.97 -8.02
CA ARG A 299 -10.06 -7.31 -7.52
C ARG A 299 -10.91 -7.75 -8.71
N HIS A 300 -11.84 -8.66 -8.47
CA HIS A 300 -12.80 -9.07 -9.50
C HIS A 300 -13.46 -7.82 -10.13
N PRO A 301 -13.54 -7.73 -11.47
CA PRO A 301 -13.99 -6.51 -12.16
C PRO A 301 -15.37 -6.00 -11.72
N VAL A 302 -16.31 -6.91 -11.42
CA VAL A 302 -17.64 -6.54 -10.91
C VAL A 302 -17.57 -5.93 -9.51
N ASP A 303 -16.85 -6.55 -8.56
CA ASP A 303 -16.70 -5.99 -7.21
C ASP A 303 -15.97 -4.65 -7.23
N ARG A 304 -15.03 -4.47 -8.17
CA ARG A 304 -14.35 -3.21 -8.40
C ARG A 304 -15.31 -2.13 -8.89
N ALA A 305 -16.13 -2.43 -9.89
CA ALA A 305 -17.13 -1.52 -10.43
C ALA A 305 -18.15 -1.10 -9.36
N ILE A 306 -18.66 -2.05 -8.55
CA ILE A 306 -19.53 -1.76 -7.41
C ILE A 306 -18.83 -0.80 -6.43
N SER A 307 -17.59 -1.10 -6.04
CA SER A 307 -16.82 -0.25 -5.13
C SER A 307 -16.60 1.15 -5.70
N LEU A 308 -16.37 1.27 -7.00
CA LEU A 308 -16.19 2.55 -7.70
C LEU A 308 -17.50 3.35 -7.73
N PHE A 309 -18.62 2.70 -8.01
CA PHE A 309 -19.96 3.31 -7.99
C PHE A 309 -20.26 3.95 -6.64
N TYR A 310 -20.03 3.22 -5.55
CA TYR A 310 -20.33 3.71 -4.22
C TYR A 310 -19.40 4.82 -3.73
N GLU A 311 -18.19 4.91 -4.29
CA GLU A 311 -17.28 5.99 -3.98
C GLU A 311 -17.52 7.24 -4.82
N ARG A 312 -17.81 7.10 -6.12
CA ARG A 312 -17.79 8.23 -7.06
C ARG A 312 -19.15 8.67 -7.57
N VAL A 313 -20.11 7.76 -7.66
CA VAL A 313 -21.43 8.03 -8.29
C VAL A 313 -22.49 8.18 -7.22
N PHE A 314 -22.57 7.24 -6.27
CA PHE A 314 -23.56 7.29 -5.21
C PHE A 314 -23.57 8.60 -4.41
N PRO A 315 -22.44 9.21 -3.99
CA PRO A 315 -22.48 10.44 -3.19
C PRO A 315 -22.78 11.71 -4.01
N ARG A 316 -22.97 11.63 -5.33
CA ARG A 316 -23.17 12.80 -6.18
C ARG A 316 -24.61 13.26 -6.22
N GLU A 317 -24.91 14.37 -5.57
CA GLU A 317 -26.24 14.99 -5.56
C GLU A 317 -26.59 15.69 -6.89
N ASP A 318 -25.59 15.98 -7.73
CA ASP A 318 -25.78 16.68 -9.01
C ASP A 318 -26.24 15.77 -10.16
N LEU A 319 -26.33 14.46 -9.91
CA LEU A 319 -26.93 13.48 -10.81
C LEU A 319 -28.36 13.16 -10.33
N ASP A 320 -29.33 13.02 -11.24
CA ASP A 320 -30.73 12.72 -10.91
C ASP A 320 -30.94 11.35 -10.23
N PHE A 321 -29.90 10.51 -10.26
CA PHE A 321 -29.80 9.20 -9.60
C PHE A 321 -28.69 9.17 -8.54
N GLY A 322 -28.20 10.33 -8.12
CA GLY A 322 -27.42 10.49 -6.89
C GLY A 322 -28.09 9.83 -5.71
N SER A 323 -27.32 9.19 -4.83
CA SER A 323 -27.80 8.43 -3.67
C SER A 323 -28.74 7.25 -3.98
N THR A 324 -28.90 6.88 -5.26
CA THR A 324 -29.65 5.68 -5.65
C THR A 324 -28.73 4.46 -5.54
N MET A 325 -29.18 3.42 -4.85
CA MET A 325 -28.47 2.15 -4.75
C MET A 325 -28.28 1.52 -6.14
N ILE A 326 -27.17 0.83 -6.40
CA ILE A 326 -26.86 0.29 -7.74
C ILE A 326 -27.97 -0.66 -8.21
N ASN A 327 -28.55 -1.47 -7.33
CA ASN A 327 -29.65 -2.38 -7.67
C ASN A 327 -30.97 -1.69 -8.01
N ALA A 328 -31.13 -0.41 -7.65
CA ALA A 328 -32.30 0.39 -7.99
C ALA A 328 -32.17 1.08 -9.36
N LEU A 329 -31.01 0.97 -10.02
CA LEU A 329 -30.81 1.49 -11.37
C LEU A 329 -31.47 0.59 -12.43
N SER A 330 -31.83 1.20 -13.56
CA SER A 330 -32.14 0.46 -14.78
C SER A 330 -30.85 0.13 -15.54
N PRO A 331 -30.82 -0.94 -16.38
CA PRO A 331 -29.66 -1.22 -17.22
C PRO A 331 -29.25 -0.04 -18.10
N THR A 332 -30.22 0.71 -18.65
CA THR A 332 -29.96 1.93 -19.44
C THR A 332 -29.23 2.99 -18.62
N ARG A 333 -29.61 3.22 -17.36
CA ARG A 333 -28.92 4.17 -16.49
C ARG A 333 -27.52 3.71 -16.14
N LEU A 334 -27.33 2.43 -15.84
CA LEU A 334 -26.00 1.90 -15.55
C LEU A 334 -25.07 1.98 -16.79
N ASN A 335 -25.57 1.68 -17.99
CA ASN A 335 -24.84 1.89 -19.25
C ASN A 335 -24.38 3.34 -19.39
N PHE A 336 -25.32 4.30 -19.23
CA PHE A 336 -24.99 5.71 -19.28
C PHE A 336 -23.87 6.08 -18.28
N ILE A 337 -23.95 5.60 -17.04
CA ILE A 337 -22.92 5.84 -16.02
C ILE A 337 -21.56 5.27 -16.47
N ILE A 338 -21.52 4.03 -16.95
CA ILE A 338 -20.25 3.42 -17.39
C ILE A 338 -19.66 4.16 -18.59
N GLU A 339 -20.48 4.60 -19.54
CA GLU A 339 -20.04 5.40 -20.69
C GLU A 339 -19.51 6.77 -20.29
N GLN A 340 -20.21 7.47 -19.38
CA GLN A 340 -19.72 8.74 -18.85
C GLN A 340 -18.41 8.53 -18.10
N PHE A 341 -18.32 7.53 -17.23
CA PHE A 341 -17.11 7.25 -16.46
C PHE A 341 -16.20 6.23 -17.15
N ARG A 342 -16.15 6.19 -18.49
CA ARG A 342 -15.41 5.15 -19.26
C ARG A 342 -13.89 5.23 -19.14
N GLY A 343 -13.39 6.45 -18.97
CA GLY A 343 -11.99 6.73 -18.68
C GLY A 343 -11.81 7.57 -17.43
N SER A 344 -12.66 8.57 -17.22
CA SER A 344 -12.54 9.53 -16.13
C SER A 344 -13.84 10.29 -15.84
N ALA A 345 -14.81 10.32 -16.76
CA ALA A 345 -15.49 11.59 -16.96
C ALA A 345 -16.32 12.05 -15.75
N TRP A 346 -16.21 13.38 -15.56
CA TRP A 346 -16.55 14.21 -14.40
C TRP A 346 -15.54 14.21 -13.24
N GLY A 347 -14.59 13.28 -13.18
CA GLY A 347 -13.43 13.34 -12.30
C GLY A 347 -12.18 13.59 -13.12
N MET A 348 -11.89 14.87 -13.44
CA MET A 348 -10.63 15.28 -14.07
C MET A 348 -9.45 14.50 -13.46
N TYR A 349 -8.42 14.17 -14.26
CA TYR A 349 -7.12 13.66 -13.82
C TYR A 349 -6.93 12.15 -13.56
N ARG A 350 -7.90 11.24 -13.73
CA ARG A 350 -7.68 9.79 -13.49
C ARG A 350 -8.28 8.85 -14.54
N ASP A 351 -7.47 7.99 -15.15
CA ASP A 351 -7.88 6.91 -16.10
C ASP A 351 -8.52 5.66 -15.44
N GLU A 352 -9.23 5.84 -14.34
CA GLU A 352 -9.68 4.73 -13.49
C GLU A 352 -11.20 4.51 -13.61
N GLY A 353 -11.71 4.64 -14.84
CA GLY A 353 -13.12 4.48 -15.17
C GLY A 353 -13.68 3.07 -14.93
N PHE A 354 -14.96 2.86 -15.25
CA PHE A 354 -15.67 1.59 -15.04
C PHE A 354 -15.31 0.47 -16.03
N SER A 355 -14.64 0.78 -17.15
CA SER A 355 -14.45 -0.14 -18.28
C SER A 355 -12.97 -0.44 -18.56
N ASN A 356 -12.62 -1.72 -18.50
CA ASN A 356 -11.32 -2.28 -18.88
C ASN A 356 -10.11 -1.51 -18.31
N SER A 357 -10.26 -1.03 -17.08
CA SER A 357 -9.29 -0.17 -16.40
C SER A 357 -7.96 -0.88 -16.13
N LEU A 358 -7.98 -2.18 -15.80
CA LEU A 358 -6.77 -2.96 -15.58
C LEU A 358 -6.02 -3.14 -16.89
N CYS A 359 -6.73 -3.50 -17.96
CA CYS A 359 -6.14 -3.62 -19.28
C CYS A 359 -5.55 -2.29 -19.77
N LYS A 360 -6.27 -1.17 -19.62
CA LYS A 360 -5.73 0.17 -19.95
C LYS A 360 -4.45 0.46 -19.17
N MET A 361 -4.42 0.14 -17.88
CA MET A 361 -3.23 0.27 -17.04
C MET A 361 -2.05 -0.58 -17.56
N LEU A 362 -2.26 -1.87 -17.79
CA LEU A 362 -1.24 -2.80 -18.28
C LEU A 362 -0.83 -2.49 -19.72
N LEU A 363 -1.69 -1.91 -20.55
CA LEU A 363 -1.37 -1.53 -21.93
C LEU A 363 -0.67 -0.18 -22.06
N GLY A 364 -0.58 0.60 -20.98
CA GLY A 364 -0.03 1.96 -21.04
C GLY A 364 -0.97 2.94 -21.74
N GLN A 365 -2.28 2.70 -21.65
CA GLN A 365 -3.35 3.47 -22.30
C GLN A 365 -4.11 4.32 -21.28
N ASN A 366 -3.39 4.93 -20.34
CA ASN A 366 -3.96 5.90 -19.42
C ASN A 366 -3.77 7.31 -20.00
N HIS A 367 -4.78 7.79 -20.73
CA HIS A 367 -4.76 9.05 -21.48
C HIS A 367 -5.24 10.27 -20.69
N PHE A 368 -6.10 10.08 -19.68
CA PHE A 368 -6.74 11.11 -18.85
C PHE A 368 -5.90 11.59 -17.65
N LYS A 369 -4.84 10.86 -17.26
CA LYS A 369 -4.02 11.16 -16.07
C LYS A 369 -3.37 12.54 -16.12
N GLY A 370 -3.65 13.36 -15.10
CA GLY A 370 -3.11 14.71 -14.98
C GLY A 370 -3.49 15.68 -16.11
N LYS A 371 -4.45 15.32 -16.98
CA LYS A 371 -4.88 16.14 -18.12
C LYS A 371 -6.31 16.59 -17.99
N THR A 372 -6.56 17.82 -18.41
CA THR A 372 -7.88 18.40 -18.64
C THR A 372 -8.46 17.86 -19.96
N PRO A 373 -9.80 17.88 -20.16
CA PRO A 373 -10.41 17.46 -21.42
C PRO A 373 -9.86 18.16 -22.67
N ALA A 374 -9.38 19.40 -22.54
CA ALA A 374 -8.79 20.18 -23.63
C ALA A 374 -7.38 19.71 -24.03
N GLU A 375 -6.67 19.01 -23.15
CA GLU A 375 -5.31 18.48 -23.38
C GLU A 375 -5.31 17.06 -23.93
N LEU A 376 -6.50 16.46 -24.09
CA LEU A 376 -6.67 15.10 -24.58
C LEU A 376 -6.64 15.06 -26.10
N ASN A 377 -5.93 14.07 -26.64
CA ASN A 377 -6.06 13.68 -28.03
C ASN A 377 -7.12 12.58 -28.14
N TRP A 378 -8.32 12.94 -28.57
CA TRP A 378 -9.45 12.01 -28.68
C TRP A 378 -9.18 10.87 -29.67
N GLU A 379 -8.42 11.10 -30.74
CA GLU A 379 -8.05 10.03 -31.67
C GLU A 379 -7.15 8.97 -31.01
N ASP A 380 -6.22 9.39 -30.15
CA ASP A 380 -5.35 8.46 -29.42
C ASP A 380 -6.15 7.65 -28.40
N ILE A 381 -7.14 8.29 -27.75
CA ILE A 381 -8.06 7.62 -26.81
C ILE A 381 -8.87 6.57 -27.55
N GLU A 382 -9.49 6.92 -28.68
CA GLU A 382 -10.30 5.98 -29.48
C GLU A 382 -9.46 4.79 -29.95
N LYS A 383 -8.25 5.05 -30.46
CA LYS A 383 -7.29 3.98 -30.84
C LYS A 383 -6.91 3.09 -29.65
N GLY A 384 -6.62 3.69 -28.50
CA GLY A 384 -6.29 2.96 -27.27
C GLY A 384 -7.45 2.08 -26.81
N GLU A 385 -8.69 2.58 -26.88
CA GLU A 385 -9.89 1.83 -26.53
C GLU A 385 -10.21 0.69 -27.50
N SER A 386 -9.92 0.86 -28.79
CA SER A 386 -10.00 -0.22 -29.77
C SER A 386 -8.95 -1.30 -29.47
N ALA A 387 -7.70 -0.90 -29.22
CA ALA A 387 -6.62 -1.83 -28.92
C ALA A 387 -6.89 -2.69 -27.67
N VAL A 388 -7.57 -2.15 -26.65
CA VAL A 388 -7.97 -2.89 -25.45
C VAL A 388 -8.99 -4.00 -25.75
N LYS A 389 -9.81 -3.85 -26.80
CA LYS A 389 -10.82 -4.84 -27.20
C LYS A 389 -10.30 -5.89 -28.19
N GLU A 390 -9.18 -5.61 -28.85
CA GLU A 390 -8.55 -6.55 -29.76
C GLU A 390 -7.89 -7.71 -29.01
N GLU A 391 -7.94 -8.91 -29.58
CA GLU A 391 -7.33 -10.12 -29.00
C GLU A 391 -5.83 -9.94 -28.71
N GLY A 392 -5.12 -9.24 -29.60
CA GLY A 392 -3.71 -8.89 -29.41
C GLY A 392 -3.45 -7.97 -28.21
N GLY A 393 -4.42 -7.09 -27.87
CA GLY A 393 -4.33 -6.23 -26.70
C GLY A 393 -4.48 -7.01 -25.40
N ILE A 394 -5.47 -7.90 -25.31
CA ILE A 394 -5.67 -8.77 -24.14
C ILE A 394 -4.44 -9.64 -23.90
N GLY A 395 -3.92 -10.30 -24.95
CA GLY A 395 -2.72 -11.14 -24.85
C GLY A 395 -1.50 -10.37 -24.35
N ARG A 396 -1.31 -9.13 -24.82
CA ARG A 396 -0.23 -8.25 -24.36
C ARG A 396 -0.42 -7.79 -22.91
N ALA A 397 -1.65 -7.54 -22.46
CA ALA A 397 -1.91 -7.21 -21.06
C ALA A 397 -1.56 -8.38 -20.14
N ILE A 398 -1.91 -9.61 -20.54
CA ILE A 398 -1.54 -10.85 -19.84
C ILE A 398 -0.02 -11.03 -19.78
N GLU A 399 0.68 -10.89 -20.92
CA GLU A 399 2.15 -10.99 -20.98
C GLU A 399 2.85 -10.01 -20.01
N ARG A 400 2.28 -8.81 -19.86
CA ARG A 400 2.78 -7.79 -18.94
C ARG A 400 2.45 -8.11 -17.48
N LEU A 401 1.24 -8.61 -17.22
CA LEU A 401 0.86 -9.08 -15.88
C LEU A 401 1.77 -10.20 -15.38
N ASP A 402 2.17 -11.13 -16.25
CA ASP A 402 3.07 -12.25 -15.93
C ASP A 402 4.44 -11.80 -15.43
N GLN A 403 4.84 -10.55 -15.70
CA GLN A 403 6.12 -10.01 -15.26
C GLN A 403 6.05 -9.42 -13.84
N CYS A 404 4.86 -9.34 -13.25
CA CYS A 404 4.65 -8.83 -11.91
C CYS A 404 4.24 -9.94 -10.93
N VAL A 405 4.45 -9.66 -9.65
CA VAL A 405 3.80 -10.40 -8.57
C VAL A 405 2.34 -9.94 -8.54
N VAL A 406 1.42 -10.90 -8.62
CA VAL A 406 -0.03 -10.62 -8.60
C VAL A 406 -0.57 -10.90 -7.22
N GLY A 407 -1.24 -9.93 -6.58
CA GLY A 407 -2.01 -10.12 -5.35
C GLY A 407 -3.51 -9.99 -5.59
N LEU A 408 -4.33 -10.71 -4.83
CA LEU A 408 -5.79 -10.69 -4.96
C LEU A 408 -6.41 -10.14 -3.67
N GLN A 409 -7.28 -9.13 -3.80
CA GLN A 409 -7.94 -8.53 -2.63
C GLN A 409 -8.80 -9.53 -1.86
N SER A 410 -9.45 -10.47 -2.55
CA SER A 410 -10.27 -11.52 -1.93
C SER A 410 -9.47 -12.52 -1.09
N GLU A 411 -8.16 -12.59 -1.31
CA GLU A 411 -7.21 -13.49 -0.62
C GLU A 411 -6.18 -12.66 0.15
N TRP A 412 -6.65 -11.65 0.91
CA TRP A 412 -5.79 -10.61 1.49
C TRP A 412 -4.68 -11.17 2.40
N GLU A 413 -5.01 -12.13 3.28
CA GLU A 413 -4.03 -12.71 4.20
C GLU A 413 -2.92 -13.47 3.46
N VAL A 414 -3.29 -14.31 2.50
CA VAL A 414 -2.33 -15.01 1.63
C VAL A 414 -1.52 -14.00 0.81
N THR A 415 -2.18 -12.95 0.33
CA THR A 415 -1.53 -11.88 -0.45
C THR A 415 -0.48 -11.13 0.37
N LYS A 416 -0.75 -10.79 1.64
CA LYS A 416 0.25 -10.17 2.53
C LYS A 416 1.47 -11.06 2.68
N THR A 417 1.27 -12.35 3.00
CA THR A 417 2.37 -13.31 3.15
C THR A 417 3.19 -13.41 1.86
N MET A 418 2.52 -13.50 0.72
CA MET A 418 3.18 -13.58 -0.58
C MET A 418 3.94 -12.30 -0.95
N ILE A 419 3.38 -11.11 -0.69
CA ILE A 419 4.10 -9.84 -0.87
C ILE A 419 5.34 -9.84 0.01
N TRP A 420 5.26 -10.28 1.27
CA TRP A 420 6.41 -10.38 2.15
C TRP A 420 7.48 -11.37 1.61
N ARG A 421 7.07 -12.49 1.01
CA ARG A 421 8.02 -13.44 0.40
C ARG A 421 8.74 -12.88 -0.82
N PHE A 422 8.02 -12.15 -1.69
CA PHE A 422 8.62 -11.54 -2.88
C PHE A 422 9.35 -10.21 -2.61
N PHE A 423 8.90 -9.47 -1.59
CA PHE A 423 9.40 -8.15 -1.22
C PHE A 423 9.63 -8.06 0.30
N PRO A 424 10.63 -8.76 0.85
CA PRO A 424 10.86 -8.83 2.31
C PRO A 424 10.98 -7.49 3.03
N TRP A 425 11.41 -6.43 2.35
CA TRP A 425 11.47 -5.06 2.90
C TRP A 425 10.11 -4.43 3.21
N LEU A 426 9.00 -5.00 2.69
CA LEU A 426 7.62 -4.60 2.98
C LEU A 426 7.00 -5.40 4.15
N GLU A 427 7.78 -5.75 5.17
CA GLU A 427 7.38 -6.56 6.34
C GLU A 427 6.07 -6.13 7.03
N PHE A 428 4.92 -6.70 6.62
CA PHE A 428 3.62 -6.29 7.14
C PHE A 428 3.50 -6.54 8.64
N GLU A 429 3.10 -5.51 9.37
CA GLU A 429 2.58 -5.71 10.72
C GLU A 429 1.18 -6.33 10.59
N ASP A 430 0.85 -7.29 11.46
CA ASP A 430 -0.46 -7.97 11.48
C ASP A 430 -1.64 -6.98 11.62
N SER A 431 -1.36 -5.76 12.10
CA SER A 431 -2.31 -4.67 12.24
C SER A 431 -2.80 -4.06 10.92
N ALA A 432 -2.18 -4.39 9.78
CA ALA A 432 -2.56 -3.86 8.46
C ALA A 432 -3.93 -4.38 7.99
N LYS A 433 -4.99 -3.71 8.44
CA LYS A 433 -6.37 -4.01 8.06
C LYS A 433 -6.66 -3.56 6.63
N MET A 434 -7.32 -4.43 5.87
CA MET A 434 -7.90 -4.08 4.58
C MET A 434 -9.02 -3.05 4.82
N ASN A 435 -8.96 -1.91 4.11
CA ASN A 435 -10.11 -1.02 4.06
C ASN A 435 -11.18 -1.68 3.17
N THR A 436 -12.31 -2.07 3.77
CA THR A 436 -13.42 -2.71 3.06
C THR A 436 -14.32 -1.70 2.33
N GLY A 437 -14.02 -0.41 2.37
CA GLY A 437 -14.82 0.64 1.74
C GLY A 437 -16.01 1.06 2.62
N ARG A 438 -17.18 1.32 2.02
CA ARG A 438 -18.42 1.76 2.71
C ARG A 438 -19.01 0.75 3.71
N GLY A 439 -18.27 -0.30 4.09
CA GLY A 439 -18.74 -1.35 4.99
C GLY A 439 -19.85 -2.20 4.37
N GLY A 440 -20.57 -2.96 5.19
CA GLY A 440 -21.60 -3.91 4.76
C GLY A 440 -22.89 -3.28 4.21
N ALA A 441 -22.92 -1.97 3.93
CA ALA A 441 -24.07 -1.29 3.34
C ALA A 441 -24.04 -1.27 1.80
N ALA A 442 -22.89 -1.52 1.17
CA ALA A 442 -22.80 -1.65 -0.28
C ALA A 442 -23.18 -3.08 -0.70
N GLU A 443 -23.91 -3.22 -1.81
CA GLU A 443 -24.21 -4.52 -2.39
C GLU A 443 -22.92 -5.26 -2.75
N THR A 444 -22.98 -6.57 -2.67
CA THR A 444 -21.95 -7.49 -3.14
C THR A 444 -22.24 -7.94 -4.57
N ARG A 445 -21.26 -8.57 -5.23
CA ARG A 445 -21.46 -9.18 -6.55
C ARG A 445 -22.63 -10.18 -6.55
N ASP A 446 -22.82 -10.94 -5.48
CA ASP A 446 -23.86 -11.98 -5.41
C ASP A 446 -25.27 -11.40 -5.18
N GLU A 447 -25.36 -10.18 -4.65
CA GLU A 447 -26.61 -9.43 -4.49
C GLU A 447 -26.98 -8.60 -5.74
N LEU A 448 -26.04 -8.42 -6.67
CA LEU A 448 -26.25 -7.60 -7.86
C LEU A 448 -27.21 -8.28 -8.84
N ARG A 449 -28.23 -7.55 -9.27
CA ARG A 449 -29.18 -8.01 -10.31
C ARG A 449 -28.45 -8.48 -11.57
N SER A 450 -28.86 -9.63 -12.09
CA SER A 450 -28.21 -10.31 -13.22
C SER A 450 -28.02 -9.44 -14.47
N GLU A 451 -28.99 -8.59 -14.79
CA GLU A 451 -28.98 -7.69 -15.93
C GLU A 451 -28.03 -6.49 -15.73
N LEU A 452 -27.81 -6.06 -14.49
CA LEU A 452 -26.82 -5.03 -14.16
C LEU A 452 -25.41 -5.62 -14.15
N MET A 453 -25.26 -6.83 -13.60
CA MET A 453 -24.02 -7.58 -13.68
C MET A 453 -23.59 -7.81 -15.12
N LYS A 454 -24.54 -8.19 -16.00
CA LYS A 454 -24.27 -8.33 -17.44
C LYS A 454 -23.74 -7.03 -18.05
N VAL A 455 -24.35 -5.88 -17.75
CA VAL A 455 -23.87 -4.57 -18.22
C VAL A 455 -22.42 -4.33 -17.78
N ILE A 456 -22.08 -4.58 -16.51
CA ILE A 456 -20.70 -4.40 -16.03
C ILE A 456 -19.73 -5.33 -16.77
N LEU A 457 -20.09 -6.60 -16.95
CA LEU A 457 -19.26 -7.59 -17.63
C LEU A 457 -19.04 -7.25 -19.11
N ASP A 458 -20.09 -6.80 -19.82
CA ASP A 458 -20.00 -6.41 -21.24
C ASP A 458 -18.97 -5.29 -21.45
N TYR A 459 -18.80 -4.39 -20.47
CA TYR A 459 -17.81 -3.30 -20.51
C TYR A 459 -16.43 -3.68 -19.98
N ASN A 460 -16.27 -4.86 -19.38
CA ASN A 460 -15.05 -5.32 -18.73
C ASN A 460 -14.53 -6.65 -19.28
N GLU A 461 -14.82 -6.97 -20.55
CA GLU A 461 -14.38 -8.22 -21.18
C GLU A 461 -12.87 -8.44 -21.10
N CYS A 462 -12.07 -7.40 -21.30
CA CYS A 462 -10.60 -7.50 -21.20
C CYS A 462 -10.18 -7.71 -19.74
N ASP A 463 -10.70 -6.89 -18.82
CA ASP A 463 -10.39 -7.02 -17.39
C ASP A 463 -10.78 -8.39 -16.84
N MET A 464 -11.86 -9.00 -17.34
CA MET A 464 -12.28 -10.37 -16.97
C MET A 464 -11.27 -11.42 -17.42
N LYS A 465 -10.81 -11.39 -18.68
CA LYS A 465 -9.79 -12.34 -19.16
C LYS A 465 -8.46 -12.18 -18.42
N VAL A 466 -8.05 -10.95 -18.15
CA VAL A 466 -6.86 -10.68 -17.35
C VAL A 466 -7.04 -11.15 -15.90
N TRP A 467 -8.22 -10.99 -15.32
CA TRP A 467 -8.55 -11.47 -13.98
C TRP A 467 -8.52 -13.00 -13.88
N GLU A 468 -9.08 -13.72 -14.85
CA GLU A 468 -9.03 -15.19 -14.90
C GLU A 468 -7.58 -15.68 -14.92
N HIS A 469 -6.75 -15.13 -15.81
CA HIS A 469 -5.31 -15.41 -15.86
C HIS A 469 -4.60 -15.05 -14.54
N ALA A 470 -4.97 -13.92 -13.94
CA ALA A 470 -4.41 -13.49 -12.66
C ALA A 470 -4.65 -14.48 -11.53
N GLN A 471 -5.80 -15.17 -11.52
CA GLN A 471 -6.09 -16.20 -10.54
C GLN A 471 -5.17 -17.41 -10.71
N GLU A 472 -4.94 -17.85 -11.95
CA GLU A 472 -3.98 -18.93 -12.25
C GLU A 472 -2.56 -18.54 -11.83
N ARG A 473 -2.17 -17.30 -12.14
CA ARG A 473 -0.86 -16.76 -11.77
C ARG A 473 -0.68 -16.68 -10.26
N PHE A 474 -1.70 -16.21 -9.54
CA PHE A 474 -1.71 -16.17 -8.08
C PHE A 474 -1.62 -17.58 -7.47
N ALA A 475 -2.35 -18.56 -8.01
CA ALA A 475 -2.29 -19.94 -7.56
C ALA A 475 -0.90 -20.55 -7.75
N LEU A 476 -0.26 -20.29 -8.89
CA LEU A 476 1.13 -20.72 -9.16
C LEU A 476 2.12 -20.07 -8.20
N GLN A 477 1.99 -18.77 -7.93
CA GLN A 477 2.80 -18.06 -6.93
C GLN A 477 2.66 -18.71 -5.55
N ARG A 478 1.41 -19.00 -5.15
CA ARG A 478 1.10 -19.66 -3.87
C ARG A 478 1.73 -21.04 -3.77
N GLU A 479 1.59 -21.87 -4.79
CA GLU A 479 2.17 -23.22 -4.85
C GLU A 479 3.70 -23.19 -4.75
N VAL A 480 4.36 -22.34 -5.54
CA VAL A 480 5.82 -22.25 -5.57
C VAL A 480 6.40 -21.78 -4.23
N LEU A 481 5.66 -20.93 -3.52
CA LEU A 481 6.04 -20.45 -2.19
C LEU A 481 5.62 -21.40 -1.05
N GLY A 482 4.81 -22.43 -1.34
CA GLY A 482 4.29 -23.36 -0.34
C GLY A 482 3.29 -22.73 0.64
N LEU A 483 2.42 -21.85 0.13
CA LEU A 483 1.41 -21.10 0.87
C LEU A 483 -0.01 -21.70 0.81
#